data_AF-A0A835TN84-F1
#
_entry.id   AF-A0A835TN84-F1
#
_cell.length_a   1.000
_cell.length_b   1.000
_cell.length_c   1.000
_cell.angle_alpha   90.00
_cell.angle_beta   90.00
_cell.angle_gamma   90.00
#
_symmetry.space_group_name_H-M   'P 1'
#
loop_
_entity.id
_entity.type
_entity.pdbx_description
1 polymer ?
#
loop_
_entity_poly.entity_id
_entity_poly.type
_entity_poly.pdbx_seq_one_letter_code
_entity_poly.pdbx_strand_id
1 'polypeptide(L)'
;MRHTAVALALLALAAAANAQQKLLDFPYSSCTRALTKSKYSVEPNPSHKICWTVHYTNSQCANPSESCCNTDLHKLQLDVKAECKTGFKASATVNGKRTPPPRIYRPPSGSPDQYVLSIPGLGLNGTSANGATICLYLKKGACMDLDSLTPNPVCCATGKYVIAVLFAPYLHDGTIIDGTHSITCNGNKLTACYTTFSEELGAKMAYELEREGPSFLVTAVFGYTGGCPLALAGYSISVFSDNQDCGIFMSGTACAPPTTSFPFFGCKGSAREQGASPFYLKSGIEENTAANEYCVSVYTAVATGNNGRCSKKTTMEKAEFWFKNDMRSQLQSAFLKYDSGAKPTPITGTWGPPGDNNYKLTKLNWTTTYVDTVKPRICLKFKPGTSIQDVSADPDGYVWVALVDADVDCCPTFPAQ
;
A
#
# COMPACT_ATOMS: atom_id res chain seq x y z
N MET A 1 -1.65 29.58 -21.38
CA MET A 1 -1.08 28.66 -20.37
C MET A 1 -2.23 28.16 -19.51
N ARG A 2 -2.65 26.90 -19.72
CA ARG A 2 -3.72 26.23 -18.96
C ARG A 2 -3.04 25.16 -18.09
N HIS A 3 -3.47 25.03 -16.84
CA HIS A 3 -2.96 23.99 -15.94
C HIS A 3 -3.74 22.71 -16.19
N THR A 4 -3.03 21.58 -16.31
CA THR A 4 -3.64 20.25 -16.51
C THR A 4 -3.39 19.41 -15.25
N ALA A 5 -4.44 18.80 -14.69
CA ALA A 5 -4.34 17.89 -13.55
C ALA A 5 -4.65 16.45 -14.01
N VAL A 6 -3.66 15.56 -13.88
CA VAL A 6 -3.85 14.13 -14.10
C VAL A 6 -4.13 13.44 -12.76
N ALA A 7 -5.31 12.85 -12.64
CA ALA A 7 -5.79 12.08 -11.52
C ALA A 7 -5.73 10.58 -11.83
N LEU A 8 -4.79 9.87 -11.21
CA LEU A 8 -4.68 8.42 -11.22
C LEU A 8 -5.62 7.84 -10.16
N ALA A 9 -6.88 7.59 -10.53
CA ALA A 9 -7.92 7.16 -9.61
C ALA A 9 -8.17 5.65 -9.69
N LEU A 10 -7.95 4.93 -8.59
CA LEU A 10 -8.58 3.63 -8.34
C LEU A 10 -10.01 3.90 -7.85
N LEU A 11 -11.02 3.53 -8.65
CA LEU A 11 -12.41 3.95 -8.44
C LEU A 11 -13.09 3.22 -7.26
N ALA A 12 -13.73 4.01 -6.40
CA ALA A 12 -15.08 3.76 -5.90
C ALA A 12 -15.92 5.03 -6.16
N LEU A 13 -17.16 4.87 -6.65
CA LEU A 13 -18.02 5.96 -7.19
C LEU A 13 -18.37 7.05 -6.17
N ALA A 14 -18.36 8.32 -6.60
CA ALA A 14 -19.43 9.32 -6.42
C ALA A 14 -19.12 10.67 -7.14
N ALA A 15 -20.16 11.34 -7.64
CA ALA A 15 -20.14 12.56 -8.44
C ALA A 15 -20.21 13.86 -7.60
N ALA A 16 -19.54 14.94 -8.05
CA ALA A 16 -20.02 16.34 -8.18
C ALA A 16 -18.86 17.31 -8.46
N ALA A 17 -19.15 18.33 -9.30
CA ALA A 17 -18.21 19.29 -9.87
C ALA A 17 -17.93 20.54 -9.01
N ASN A 18 -16.81 21.19 -9.35
CA ASN A 18 -16.40 22.60 -9.13
C ASN A 18 -16.08 23.10 -7.70
N ALA A 19 -14.81 22.94 -7.34
CA ALA A 19 -13.90 24.05 -7.07
C ALA A 19 -12.45 23.52 -7.17
N GLN A 20 -11.63 24.02 -8.09
CA GLN A 20 -10.17 23.79 -8.06
C GLN A 20 -9.60 24.52 -6.82
N GLN A 21 -9.83 23.94 -5.64
CA GLN A 21 -9.01 24.27 -4.47
C GLN A 21 -7.61 23.80 -4.78
N LYS A 22 -6.67 24.75 -4.85
CA LYS A 22 -5.23 24.50 -4.82
C LYS A 22 -4.94 23.52 -3.68
N LEU A 23 -4.84 22.23 -3.99
CA LEU A 23 -4.49 21.18 -3.05
C LEU A 23 -3.04 21.46 -2.65
N LEU A 24 -2.86 22.10 -1.51
CA LEU A 24 -1.56 22.21 -0.90
C LEU A 24 -1.15 20.80 -0.49
N ASP A 25 0.00 20.33 -0.96
CA ASP A 25 0.68 19.18 -0.39
C ASP A 25 1.03 19.46 1.10
N PHE A 26 1.14 18.43 1.92
CA PHE A 26 1.60 18.57 3.30
C PHE A 26 3.08 19.08 3.36
N PRO A 27 3.45 20.00 4.27
CA PRO A 27 2.57 20.73 5.19
C PRO A 27 1.70 21.75 4.44
N TYR A 28 0.41 21.79 4.80
CA TYR A 28 -0.62 22.64 4.22
C TYR A 28 -0.38 24.13 4.55
N SER A 29 0.66 24.69 3.95
CA SER A 29 1.19 26.03 4.19
C SER A 29 1.75 26.60 2.90
N SER A 30 1.94 27.92 2.84
CA SER A 30 2.55 28.61 1.70
C SER A 30 4.07 28.48 1.63
N CYS A 31 4.69 27.64 2.46
CA CYS A 31 6.15 27.51 2.55
C CYS A 31 6.73 26.72 1.37
N THR A 32 7.81 27.23 0.77
CA THR A 32 8.60 26.50 -0.24
C THR A 32 9.33 25.32 0.40
N ARG A 33 9.15 24.12 -0.16
CA ARG A 33 9.71 22.86 0.39
C ARG A 33 11.02 22.50 -0.28
N ALA A 34 12.05 22.21 0.50
CA ALA A 34 13.24 21.50 0.03
C ALA A 34 14.00 20.92 1.23
N LEU A 35 14.52 19.69 1.11
CA LEU A 35 15.39 19.10 2.15
C LEU A 35 16.64 19.95 2.39
N THR A 36 17.11 20.65 1.35
CA THR A 36 18.26 21.58 1.39
C THR A 36 17.98 22.89 2.15
N LYS A 37 16.74 23.10 2.62
CA LYS A 37 16.30 24.30 3.37
C LYS A 37 16.05 24.03 4.86
N SER A 38 16.30 22.83 5.36
CA SER A 38 16.17 22.47 6.79
C SER A 38 17.46 21.86 7.31
N LYS A 39 17.87 22.25 8.52
CA LYS A 39 18.95 21.58 9.27
C LYS A 39 18.49 20.34 10.02
N TYR A 40 17.17 20.11 10.07
CA TYR A 40 16.56 19.00 10.79
C TYR A 40 15.96 17.99 9.82
N SER A 41 16.10 16.72 10.16
CA SER A 41 15.32 15.61 9.61
C SER A 41 14.85 14.69 10.74
N VAL A 42 13.88 13.84 10.45
CA VAL A 42 13.37 12.86 11.41
C VAL A 42 13.34 11.48 10.78
N GLU A 43 13.73 10.48 11.55
CA GLU A 43 13.74 9.07 11.13
C GLU A 43 12.85 8.26 12.07
N PRO A 44 11.92 7.44 11.57
CA PRO A 44 11.08 6.60 12.41
C PRO A 44 11.92 5.55 13.15
N ASN A 45 11.61 5.32 14.43
CA ASN A 45 12.22 4.26 15.23
C ASN A 45 11.29 3.02 15.22
N PRO A 46 11.72 1.86 14.68
CA PRO A 46 10.86 0.69 14.41
C PRO A 46 10.37 -0.09 15.65
N SER A 47 10.31 0.54 16.82
CA SER A 47 9.77 -0.07 18.03
C SER A 47 8.23 -0.10 18.05
N HIS A 48 7.62 -0.82 19.00
CA HIS A 48 6.16 -0.83 19.25
C HIS A 48 5.56 0.54 19.66
N LYS A 49 6.36 1.61 19.69
CA LYS A 49 5.93 2.99 19.98
C LYS A 49 6.19 3.84 18.75
N ILE A 50 5.24 4.72 18.43
CA ILE A 50 5.40 5.70 17.35
C ILE A 50 6.42 6.74 17.81
N CYS A 51 7.69 6.54 17.48
CA CYS A 51 8.77 7.43 17.85
C CYS A 51 9.62 7.82 16.63
N TRP A 52 10.22 8.99 16.69
CA TRP A 52 11.16 9.49 15.69
C TRP A 52 12.44 9.97 16.36
N THR A 53 13.57 9.67 15.74
CA THR A 53 14.87 10.26 16.06
C THR A 53 15.06 11.50 15.22
N VAL A 54 15.37 12.62 15.85
CA VAL A 54 15.69 13.87 15.17
C VAL A 54 17.18 13.86 14.82
N HIS A 55 17.49 14.12 13.56
CA HIS A 55 18.84 14.34 13.07
C HIS A 55 19.04 15.83 12.82
N TYR A 56 20.19 16.36 13.24
CA TYR A 56 20.56 17.76 13.00
C TYR A 56 21.94 17.85 12.36
N THR A 57 22.01 18.49 11.20
CA THR A 57 23.27 18.68 10.48
C THR A 57 23.33 20.07 9.86
N ASN A 58 24.39 20.83 10.19
CA ASN A 58 24.62 22.16 9.63
C ASN A 58 24.77 22.14 8.10
N SER A 59 25.35 21.07 7.53
CA SER A 59 25.56 20.91 6.09
C SER A 59 24.29 20.60 5.30
N GLN A 60 23.19 20.22 5.97
CA GLN A 60 21.92 19.94 5.30
C GLN A 60 21.25 21.21 4.77
N CYS A 61 21.60 22.38 5.31
CA CYS A 61 21.21 23.66 4.74
C CYS A 61 22.28 24.18 3.78
N ALA A 62 21.97 24.22 2.48
CA ALA A 62 22.90 24.68 1.45
C ALA A 62 23.16 26.20 1.48
N ASN A 63 22.20 26.99 1.98
CA ASN A 63 22.31 28.45 2.08
C ASN A 63 22.02 28.95 3.50
N PRO A 64 23.05 29.21 4.32
CA PRO A 64 22.90 29.68 5.71
C PRO A 64 22.13 31.00 5.88
N SER A 65 21.98 31.79 4.82
CA SER A 65 21.20 33.04 4.84
C SER A 65 19.68 32.82 4.74
N GLU A 66 19.24 31.59 4.43
CA GLU A 66 17.82 31.24 4.42
C GLU A 66 17.23 31.23 5.84
N SER A 67 16.08 31.89 6.01
CA SER A 67 15.38 32.00 7.30
C SER A 67 15.08 30.63 7.93
N CYS A 68 14.79 29.63 7.11
CA CYS A 68 14.51 28.25 7.55
C CYS A 68 15.75 27.53 8.10
N CYS A 69 16.95 28.06 7.89
CA CYS A 69 18.19 27.46 8.37
C CYS A 69 18.61 27.96 9.75
N ASN A 70 18.02 29.04 10.25
CA ASN A 70 18.35 29.61 11.56
C ASN A 70 17.16 29.58 12.52
N THR A 71 16.29 28.58 12.35
CA THR A 71 15.13 28.35 13.22
C THR A 71 15.33 27.15 14.13
N ASP A 72 14.66 27.19 15.27
CA ASP A 72 14.51 26.06 16.17
C ASP A 72 13.31 25.18 15.74
N LEU A 73 13.37 23.91 16.12
CA LEU A 73 12.32 22.93 15.91
C LEU A 73 11.33 22.97 17.09
N HIS A 74 10.23 23.69 16.92
CA HIS A 74 9.21 23.88 17.97
C HIS A 74 8.05 22.88 17.92
N LYS A 75 7.79 22.27 16.77
CA LYS A 75 6.67 21.33 16.57
C LYS A 75 7.00 20.30 15.50
N LEU A 76 6.43 19.10 15.65
CA LEU A 76 6.37 18.08 14.60
C LEU A 76 4.93 17.99 14.10
N GLN A 77 4.74 17.91 12.79
CA GLN A 77 3.45 17.75 12.18
C GLN A 77 3.44 16.50 11.29
N LEU A 78 2.30 15.81 11.27
CA LEU A 78 2.05 14.66 10.40
C LEU A 78 0.78 14.92 9.61
N ASP A 79 0.76 14.47 8.37
CA ASP A 79 -0.46 14.33 7.59
C ASP A 79 -1.26 13.14 8.11
N VAL A 80 -2.55 13.33 8.38
CA VAL A 80 -3.40 12.29 8.99
C VAL A 80 -4.76 12.19 8.31
N LYS A 81 -5.36 11.00 8.36
CA LYS A 81 -6.68 10.78 7.76
C LYS A 81 -7.77 11.54 8.52
N ALA A 82 -8.81 11.99 7.81
CA ALA A 82 -9.87 12.80 8.38
C ALA A 82 -10.65 12.08 9.49
N GLU A 83 -10.91 10.78 9.31
CA GLU A 83 -11.60 9.91 10.26
C GLU A 83 -10.88 9.80 11.60
N CYS A 84 -9.55 10.00 11.62
CA CYS A 84 -8.75 9.93 12.84
C CYS A 84 -9.03 11.06 13.82
N LYS A 85 -9.66 12.17 13.39
CA LYS A 85 -9.98 13.32 14.26
C LYS A 85 -11.00 12.96 15.34
N THR A 86 -12.01 12.18 15.01
CA THR A 86 -13.15 11.94 15.91
C THR A 86 -12.71 11.08 17.11
N GLY A 87 -12.88 11.63 18.32
CA GLY A 87 -12.52 10.93 19.56
C GLY A 87 -11.01 10.82 19.82
N PHE A 88 -10.17 11.49 19.02
CA PHE A 88 -8.72 11.46 19.16
C PHE A 88 -8.26 11.93 20.54
N LYS A 89 -7.45 11.09 21.21
CA LYS A 89 -6.69 11.45 22.41
C LYS A 89 -5.31 10.84 22.32
N ALA A 90 -4.29 11.66 22.52
CA ALA A 90 -2.91 11.22 22.58
C ALA A 90 -2.11 11.99 23.64
N SER A 91 -0.92 11.49 23.97
CA SER A 91 0.14 12.27 24.60
C SER A 91 1.41 12.16 23.78
N ALA A 92 2.35 13.08 23.97
CA ALA A 92 3.66 12.97 23.36
C ALA A 92 4.77 13.36 24.34
N THR A 93 5.99 12.94 24.02
CA THR A 93 7.19 13.27 24.76
C THR A 93 8.33 13.65 23.83
N VAL A 94 9.23 14.50 24.29
CA VAL A 94 10.55 14.75 23.69
C VAL A 94 11.62 14.38 24.73
N ASN A 95 12.52 13.46 24.40
CA ASN A 95 13.52 12.91 25.33
C ASN A 95 12.89 12.44 26.65
N GLY A 96 11.74 11.75 26.57
CA GLY A 96 10.97 11.27 27.72
C GLY A 96 10.18 12.34 28.49
N LYS A 97 10.42 13.64 28.25
CA LYS A 97 9.67 14.74 28.88
C LYS A 97 8.35 14.99 28.14
N ARG A 98 7.24 15.08 28.87
CA ARG A 98 5.92 15.36 28.27
C ARG A 98 5.90 16.70 27.55
N THR A 99 5.32 16.70 26.35
CA THR A 99 4.97 17.91 25.61
C THR A 99 3.51 18.31 25.90
N PRO A 100 3.06 19.51 25.48
CA PRO A 100 1.64 19.81 25.48
C PRO A 100 0.86 18.82 24.61
N PRO A 101 -0.43 18.55 24.90
CA PRO A 101 -1.19 17.50 24.25
C PRO A 101 -1.21 17.63 22.72
N PRO A 102 -0.90 16.56 21.96
CA PRO A 102 -1.06 16.54 20.51
C PRO A 102 -2.51 16.79 20.11
N ARG A 103 -2.71 17.42 18.94
CA ARG A 103 -4.04 17.72 18.41
C ARG A 103 -4.13 17.42 16.93
N ILE A 104 -5.27 16.88 16.51
CA ILE A 104 -5.65 16.79 15.10
C ILE A 104 -6.56 17.98 14.76
N TYR A 105 -6.20 18.74 13.73
CA TYR A 105 -7.01 19.86 13.26
C TYR A 105 -6.96 19.98 11.74
N ARG A 106 -8.00 20.62 11.17
CA ARG A 106 -8.01 20.99 9.76
C ARG A 106 -7.17 22.27 9.59
N PRO A 107 -6.12 22.28 8.77
CA PRO A 107 -5.30 23.46 8.58
C PRO A 107 -6.12 24.55 7.87
N PRO A 108 -5.85 25.85 8.13
CA PRO A 108 -6.63 26.96 7.57
C PRO A 108 -6.71 26.96 6.03
N SER A 109 -5.62 26.55 5.38
CA SER A 109 -5.52 26.44 3.93
C SER A 109 -5.75 25.02 3.41
N GLY A 110 -6.21 24.09 4.26
CA GLY A 110 -6.50 22.71 3.86
C GLY A 110 -7.90 22.54 3.29
N SER A 111 -8.04 21.62 2.33
CA SER A 111 -9.35 21.13 1.87
C SER A 111 -10.12 20.42 3.01
N PRO A 112 -11.43 20.15 2.86
CA PRO A 112 -12.26 19.53 3.92
C PRO A 112 -11.72 18.21 4.49
N ASP A 113 -10.97 17.46 3.69
CA ASP A 113 -10.46 16.13 4.04
C ASP A 113 -9.00 16.16 4.52
N GLN A 114 -8.35 17.33 4.52
CA GLN A 114 -6.95 17.48 4.93
C GLN A 114 -6.86 17.75 6.43
N TYR A 115 -6.16 16.88 7.15
CA TYR A 115 -5.98 16.99 8.59
C TYR A 115 -4.53 16.85 8.98
N VAL A 116 -4.13 17.59 10.02
CA VAL A 116 -2.77 17.57 10.56
C VAL A 116 -2.82 17.16 12.00
N LEU A 117 -2.01 16.17 12.36
CA LEU A 117 -1.62 15.94 13.75
C LEU A 117 -0.42 16.82 14.08
N SER A 118 -0.53 17.64 15.12
CA SER A 118 0.57 18.48 15.60
C SER A 118 1.00 18.07 16.99
N ILE A 119 2.30 17.87 17.16
CA ILE A 119 3.00 17.67 18.43
C ILE A 119 3.75 18.97 18.76
N PRO A 120 3.19 19.85 19.60
CA PRO A 120 3.82 21.13 19.94
C PRO A 120 4.88 20.98 21.04
N GLY A 121 5.59 22.06 21.33
CA GLY A 121 6.42 22.17 22.54
C GLY A 121 7.67 21.30 22.52
N LEU A 122 8.28 21.10 21.35
CA LEU A 122 9.53 20.34 21.21
C LEU A 122 10.73 21.13 21.74
N GLY A 123 10.83 22.41 21.38
CA GLY A 123 11.88 23.31 21.86
C GLY A 123 13.29 22.83 21.57
N LEU A 124 13.48 22.15 20.43
CA LEU A 124 14.77 21.61 20.02
C LEU A 124 15.53 22.64 19.19
N ASN A 125 16.82 22.80 19.45
CA ASN A 125 17.72 23.69 18.70
C ASN A 125 18.93 22.92 18.19
N GLY A 126 19.85 23.59 17.50
CA GLY A 126 21.03 22.93 16.91
C GLY A 126 21.96 22.19 17.88
N THR A 127 21.87 22.45 19.19
CA THR A 127 22.64 21.72 20.20
C THR A 127 21.88 20.56 20.83
N SER A 128 20.55 20.66 20.92
CA SER A 128 19.72 19.68 21.62
C SER A 128 18.96 18.73 20.69
N ALA A 129 18.94 19.01 19.38
CA ALA A 129 18.13 18.28 18.42
C ALA A 129 18.75 16.96 17.97
N ASN A 130 20.07 16.88 17.78
CA ASN A 130 20.68 15.67 17.23
C ASN A 130 20.52 14.48 18.20
N GLY A 131 19.89 13.40 17.74
CA GLY A 131 19.57 12.23 18.55
C GLY A 131 18.35 12.40 19.46
N ALA A 132 17.68 13.56 19.45
CA ALA A 132 16.48 13.75 20.26
C ALA A 132 15.36 12.80 19.82
N THR A 133 14.65 12.22 20.78
CA THR A 133 13.58 11.25 20.51
C THR A 133 12.22 11.86 20.79
N ILE A 134 11.39 11.95 19.77
CA ILE A 134 9.99 12.39 19.86
C ILE A 134 9.11 11.15 19.84
N CYS A 135 8.26 10.94 20.85
CA CYS A 135 7.35 9.79 20.90
C CYS A 135 5.89 10.25 21.01
N LEU A 136 5.01 9.59 20.27
CA LEU A 136 3.56 9.75 20.28
C LEU A 136 2.89 8.50 20.89
N TYR A 137 1.95 8.73 21.81
CA TYR A 137 1.20 7.69 22.50
C TYR A 137 -0.29 7.90 22.23
N LEU A 138 -0.87 7.06 21.36
CA LEU A 138 -2.30 7.06 21.06
C LEU A 138 -3.06 6.40 22.21
N LYS A 139 -4.07 7.09 22.75
CA LYS A 139 -4.85 6.65 23.91
C LYS A 139 -6.29 6.30 23.58
N LYS A 140 -6.85 6.98 22.58
CA LYS A 140 -8.22 6.80 22.11
C LYS A 140 -8.36 7.39 20.71
N GLY A 141 -9.22 6.81 19.89
CA GLY A 141 -9.56 7.32 18.57
C GLY A 141 -9.90 6.18 17.62
N ALA A 142 -10.25 6.53 16.38
CA ALA A 142 -10.45 5.56 15.31
C ALA A 142 -9.11 4.97 14.79
N CYS A 143 -8.00 5.69 15.00
CA CYS A 143 -6.68 5.34 14.50
C CYS A 143 -5.73 5.13 15.69
N MET A 144 -5.20 3.91 15.85
CA MET A 144 -4.48 3.45 17.04
C MET A 144 -3.02 3.06 16.79
N ASP A 145 -2.55 3.20 15.55
CA ASP A 145 -1.16 3.00 15.12
C ASP A 145 -0.80 4.01 14.02
N LEU A 146 0.47 4.03 13.58
CA LEU A 146 0.95 5.00 12.58
C LEU A 146 0.30 4.77 11.19
N ASP A 147 0.02 3.52 10.84
CA ASP A 147 -0.52 3.12 9.52
C ASP A 147 -2.02 3.47 9.39
N SER A 148 -2.78 3.32 10.47
CA SER A 148 -4.16 3.79 10.57
C SER A 148 -4.22 5.31 10.63
N LEU A 149 -3.26 5.96 11.30
CA LEU A 149 -3.21 7.41 11.51
C LEU A 149 -2.83 8.19 10.25
N THR A 150 -1.82 7.73 9.52
CA THR A 150 -1.28 8.43 8.34
C THR A 150 -1.86 7.86 7.04
N PRO A 151 -2.05 8.68 6.00
CA PRO A 151 -2.26 8.15 4.66
C PRO A 151 -1.06 7.26 4.29
N ASN A 152 -1.30 6.02 3.86
CA ASN A 152 -0.26 5.00 3.67
C ASN A 152 1.00 5.57 2.96
N PRO A 153 2.13 5.75 3.66
CA PRO A 153 3.27 6.50 3.16
C PRO A 153 4.03 5.75 2.07
N VAL A 154 3.94 4.42 2.00
CA VAL A 154 4.65 3.61 1.00
C VAL A 154 4.08 3.87 -0.39
N CYS A 155 2.76 3.83 -0.54
CA CYS A 155 2.11 4.15 -1.83
C CYS A 155 2.44 5.56 -2.29
N CYS A 156 2.58 6.50 -1.36
CA CYS A 156 2.75 7.90 -1.67
C CYS A 156 4.21 8.30 -1.98
N ALA A 157 5.18 7.79 -1.22
CA ALA A 157 6.60 8.01 -1.52
C ALA A 157 6.99 7.31 -2.84
N THR A 158 6.58 6.05 -3.02
CA THR A 158 6.78 5.31 -4.27
C THR A 158 6.07 6.03 -5.42
N GLY A 159 4.79 6.38 -5.26
CA GLY A 159 4.01 7.10 -6.26
C GLY A 159 4.59 8.46 -6.68
N LYS A 160 5.29 9.17 -5.78
CA LYS A 160 6.00 10.41 -6.14
C LYS A 160 7.23 10.14 -7.00
N TYR A 161 8.04 9.17 -6.62
CA TYR A 161 9.24 8.77 -7.36
C TYR A 161 8.90 8.29 -8.78
N VAL A 162 7.89 7.41 -8.86
CA VAL A 162 7.25 6.93 -10.08
C VAL A 162 6.95 8.03 -11.07
N ILE A 163 6.18 9.04 -10.65
CA ILE A 163 5.68 10.08 -11.57
C ILE A 163 6.86 10.94 -12.01
N ALA A 164 7.82 11.18 -11.12
CA ALA A 164 9.05 11.89 -11.48
C ALA A 164 9.85 11.13 -12.55
N VAL A 165 9.97 9.81 -12.45
CA VAL A 165 10.65 8.96 -13.46
C VAL A 165 9.86 8.95 -14.77
N LEU A 166 8.54 8.76 -14.70
CA LEU A 166 7.65 8.74 -15.87
C LEU A 166 7.69 10.08 -16.63
N PHE A 167 7.75 11.20 -15.91
CA PHE A 167 7.77 12.54 -16.52
C PHE A 167 9.18 13.03 -16.87
N ALA A 168 10.24 12.34 -16.44
CA ALA A 168 11.62 12.77 -16.70
C ALA A 168 11.96 12.95 -18.20
N PRO A 169 11.55 12.04 -19.12
CA PRO A 169 11.79 12.24 -20.55
C PRO A 169 11.14 13.51 -21.09
N TYR A 170 9.89 13.78 -20.66
CA TYR A 170 9.09 14.92 -21.08
C TYR A 170 9.52 16.24 -20.43
N LEU A 171 10.14 16.18 -19.25
CA LEU A 171 10.84 17.32 -18.66
C LEU A 171 12.12 17.63 -19.44
N HIS A 172 12.83 16.60 -19.90
CA HIS A 172 14.09 16.78 -20.60
C HIS A 172 13.90 17.36 -22.01
N ASP A 173 12.88 16.91 -22.74
CA ASP A 173 12.58 17.39 -24.09
C ASP A 173 11.80 18.72 -24.13
N GLY A 174 11.42 19.25 -22.95
CA GLY A 174 10.69 20.51 -22.80
C GLY A 174 9.19 20.40 -23.00
N THR A 175 8.64 19.19 -23.18
CA THR A 175 7.20 18.95 -23.25
C THR A 175 6.50 19.38 -21.97
N ILE A 176 7.04 19.01 -20.80
CA ILE A 176 6.59 19.48 -19.48
C ILE A 176 7.51 20.62 -19.03
N ILE A 177 6.91 21.76 -18.67
CA ILE A 177 7.63 22.96 -18.23
C ILE A 177 7.48 23.24 -16.73
N ASP A 178 6.52 22.62 -16.04
CA ASP A 178 6.31 22.73 -14.59
C ASP A 178 5.43 21.59 -14.05
N GLY A 179 5.51 21.26 -12.75
CA GLY A 179 4.43 20.57 -12.01
C GLY A 179 4.75 19.27 -11.26
N THR A 180 5.93 18.68 -11.39
CA THR A 180 6.29 17.44 -10.64
C THR A 180 6.31 17.61 -9.12
N HIS A 181 6.21 18.84 -8.62
CA HIS A 181 6.20 19.18 -7.21
C HIS A 181 4.81 19.03 -6.54
N SER A 182 3.75 18.77 -7.31
CA SER A 182 2.35 18.79 -6.86
C SER A 182 1.69 17.40 -6.84
N ILE A 183 2.49 16.36 -6.64
CA ILE A 183 1.98 15.00 -6.58
C ILE A 183 1.33 14.78 -5.20
N THR A 184 0.02 14.67 -5.18
CA THR A 184 -0.76 14.36 -3.97
C THR A 184 -1.18 12.91 -3.98
N CYS A 185 -1.35 12.31 -2.80
CA CYS A 185 -1.85 10.94 -2.67
C CYS A 185 -3.02 10.90 -1.71
N ASN A 186 -4.07 10.17 -2.10
CA ASN A 186 -5.22 9.93 -1.24
C ASN A 186 -5.58 8.44 -1.33
N GLY A 187 -5.15 7.67 -0.33
CA GLY A 187 -5.30 6.21 -0.33
C GLY A 187 -4.58 5.57 -1.51
N ASN A 188 -5.38 5.01 -2.42
CA ASN A 188 -4.93 4.35 -3.64
C ASN A 188 -4.95 5.28 -4.89
N LYS A 189 -5.27 6.56 -4.71
CA LYS A 189 -5.26 7.57 -5.76
C LYS A 189 -3.97 8.39 -5.70
N LEU A 190 -3.26 8.49 -6.83
CA LEU A 190 -2.16 9.44 -7.04
C LEU A 190 -2.67 10.56 -7.95
N THR A 191 -2.41 11.82 -7.63
CA THR A 191 -2.77 12.95 -8.50
C THR A 191 -1.53 13.77 -8.76
N ALA A 192 -1.19 13.99 -10.02
CA ALA A 192 -0.05 14.79 -10.44
C ALA A 192 -0.55 15.90 -11.36
N CYS A 193 -0.25 17.15 -11.03
CA CYS A 193 -0.51 18.26 -11.94
C CYS A 193 0.75 18.60 -12.71
N TYR A 194 0.63 18.92 -13.99
CA TYR A 194 1.74 19.38 -14.81
C TYR A 194 1.29 20.44 -15.80
N THR A 195 2.25 21.23 -16.26
CA THR A 195 2.06 22.23 -17.31
C THR A 195 2.90 21.81 -18.50
N THR A 196 2.29 21.73 -19.68
CA THR A 196 2.99 21.46 -20.93
C THR A 196 3.35 22.74 -21.65
N PHE A 197 4.37 22.70 -22.52
CA PHE A 197 4.78 23.85 -23.33
C PHE A 197 3.67 24.27 -24.30
N SER A 198 2.99 23.30 -24.93
CA SER A 198 1.84 23.52 -25.82
C SER A 198 0.81 22.40 -25.66
N GLU A 199 -0.39 22.64 -26.19
CA GLU A 199 -1.45 21.63 -26.27
C GLU A 199 -1.03 20.47 -27.18
N GLU A 200 -0.37 20.76 -28.31
CA GLU A 200 0.13 19.76 -29.26
C GLU A 200 1.14 18.79 -28.62
N LEU A 201 2.12 19.32 -27.88
CA LEU A 201 3.11 18.48 -27.18
C LEU A 201 2.46 17.69 -26.03
N GLY A 202 1.48 18.27 -25.34
CA GLY A 202 0.71 17.57 -24.32
C GLY A 202 -0.10 16.40 -24.88
N ALA A 203 -0.81 16.62 -26.00
CA ALA A 203 -1.56 15.58 -26.70
C ALA A 203 -0.65 14.47 -27.22
N LYS A 204 0.53 14.82 -27.75
CA LYS A 204 1.53 13.83 -28.19
C LYS A 204 2.03 12.97 -27.02
N MET A 205 2.39 13.59 -25.89
CA MET A 205 2.78 12.86 -24.69
C MET A 205 1.65 11.94 -24.19
N ALA A 206 0.41 12.44 -24.16
CA ALA A 206 -0.74 11.64 -23.75
C ALA A 206 -0.91 10.41 -24.65
N TYR A 207 -0.88 10.59 -25.97
CA TYR A 207 -0.95 9.51 -26.94
C TYR A 207 0.17 8.48 -26.78
N GLU A 208 1.41 8.93 -26.54
CA GLU A 208 2.54 8.02 -26.31
C GLU A 208 2.33 7.19 -25.05
N LEU A 209 1.94 7.81 -23.93
CA LEU A 209 1.70 7.10 -22.66
C LEU A 209 0.51 6.14 -22.74
N GLU A 210 -0.56 6.52 -23.44
CA GLU A 210 -1.73 5.66 -23.68
C GLU A 210 -1.37 4.44 -24.54
N ARG A 211 -0.53 4.64 -25.57
CA ARG A 211 -0.10 3.57 -26.49
C ARG A 211 0.72 2.50 -25.78
N GLU A 212 1.52 2.87 -24.79
CA GLU A 212 2.29 1.91 -23.98
C GLU A 212 1.40 1.04 -23.07
N GLY A 213 0.21 1.54 -22.72
CA GLY A 213 -0.80 0.81 -21.97
C GLY A 213 -0.52 0.66 -20.47
N PRO A 214 -1.51 0.17 -19.68
CA PRO A 214 -1.42 0.14 -18.21
C PRO A 214 -0.25 -0.69 -17.66
N SER A 215 0.14 -1.76 -18.35
CA SER A 215 1.24 -2.65 -17.96
C SER A 215 2.62 -1.99 -18.08
N PHE A 216 2.82 -1.12 -19.07
CA PHE A 216 4.04 -0.34 -19.18
C PHE A 216 4.16 0.63 -18.01
N LEU A 217 3.06 1.33 -17.68
CA LEU A 217 3.05 2.20 -16.53
C LEU A 217 3.43 1.44 -15.28
N VAL A 218 2.85 0.28 -14.99
CA VAL A 218 3.26 -0.55 -13.83
C VAL A 218 4.78 -0.80 -13.80
N THR A 219 5.34 -1.21 -14.92
CA THR A 219 6.77 -1.51 -15.04
C THR A 219 7.61 -0.25 -14.78
N ALA A 220 7.27 0.86 -15.43
CA ALA A 220 7.96 2.15 -15.31
C ALA A 220 7.79 2.78 -13.92
N VAL A 221 6.60 2.63 -13.34
CA VAL A 221 6.21 3.11 -12.01
C VAL A 221 7.04 2.38 -10.96
N PHE A 222 6.90 1.07 -10.89
CA PHE A 222 7.42 0.33 -9.75
C PHE A 222 8.83 -0.21 -9.97
N GLY A 223 9.47 0.10 -11.11
CA GLY A 223 10.87 -0.22 -11.37
C GLY A 223 11.16 -1.71 -11.55
N TYR A 224 10.15 -2.50 -11.92
CA TYR A 224 10.32 -3.93 -12.08
C TYR A 224 11.02 -4.24 -13.41
N THR A 225 12.22 -4.79 -13.33
CA THR A 225 12.96 -5.29 -14.48
C THR A 225 12.52 -6.72 -14.77
N GLY A 226 11.33 -6.88 -15.35
CA GLY A 226 10.80 -8.19 -15.75
C GLY A 226 9.37 -8.41 -15.28
N GLY A 227 8.46 -8.58 -16.25
CA GLY A 227 7.08 -9.00 -16.02
C GLY A 227 6.24 -8.11 -15.10
N CYS A 228 4.95 -8.39 -15.05
CA CYS A 228 4.09 -7.76 -14.06
C CYS A 228 4.40 -8.31 -12.65
N PRO A 229 4.41 -7.47 -11.60
CA PRO A 229 4.50 -7.90 -10.22
C PRO A 229 3.24 -8.63 -9.79
N LEU A 230 3.44 -9.78 -9.16
CA LEU A 230 2.37 -10.60 -8.64
C LEU A 230 1.40 -9.86 -7.72
N ALA A 231 1.93 -8.91 -6.92
CA ALA A 231 1.15 -8.06 -6.03
C ALA A 231 0.10 -7.19 -6.75
N LEU A 232 0.26 -6.98 -8.06
CA LEU A 232 -0.63 -6.18 -8.90
C LEU A 232 -1.46 -7.05 -9.85
N ALA A 233 -1.28 -8.37 -9.86
CA ALA A 233 -2.07 -9.31 -10.64
C ALA A 233 -3.58 -9.13 -10.38
N GLY A 234 -4.39 -9.00 -11.44
CA GLY A 234 -5.83 -8.82 -11.31
C GLY A 234 -6.30 -7.43 -10.84
N TYR A 235 -5.38 -6.55 -10.44
CA TYR A 235 -5.72 -5.14 -10.21
C TYR A 235 -5.90 -4.42 -11.54
N SER A 236 -6.75 -3.39 -11.55
CA SER A 236 -6.85 -2.46 -12.68
C SER A 236 -6.18 -1.15 -12.32
N ILE A 237 -5.50 -0.54 -13.29
CA ILE A 237 -5.02 0.83 -13.20
C ILE A 237 -5.85 1.67 -14.13
N SER A 238 -6.25 2.83 -13.62
CA SER A 238 -6.90 3.85 -14.41
C SER A 238 -6.18 5.19 -14.20
N VAL A 239 -5.86 5.84 -15.31
CA VAL A 239 -5.30 7.18 -15.39
C VAL A 239 -6.32 8.04 -16.10
N PHE A 240 -6.66 9.17 -15.48
CA PHE A 240 -7.58 10.14 -16.06
C PHE A 240 -6.96 11.54 -15.97
N SER A 241 -7.32 12.39 -16.91
CA SER A 241 -6.99 13.81 -16.90
C SER A 241 -8.24 14.65 -16.76
N ASP A 242 -8.13 15.82 -16.13
CA ASP A 242 -9.19 16.82 -16.12
C ASP A 242 -9.34 17.56 -17.46
N ASN A 243 -8.28 17.55 -18.27
CA ASN A 243 -8.26 18.11 -19.63
C ASN A 243 -8.41 16.97 -20.65
N GLN A 244 -9.49 16.98 -21.43
CA GLN A 244 -9.76 15.97 -22.47
C GLN A 244 -8.87 16.11 -23.70
N ASP A 245 -8.33 17.30 -23.98
CA ASP A 245 -7.58 17.58 -25.21
C ASP A 245 -6.09 17.21 -25.10
N CYS A 246 -5.53 17.23 -23.89
CA CYS A 246 -4.10 16.98 -23.62
C CYS A 246 -3.87 15.91 -22.55
N GLY A 247 -4.93 15.21 -22.20
CA GLY A 247 -4.97 14.33 -21.04
C GLY A 247 -4.70 12.88 -21.37
N ILE A 248 -4.11 12.17 -20.41
CA ILE A 248 -3.96 10.71 -20.47
C ILE A 248 -5.26 10.08 -19.95
N PHE A 249 -5.90 9.26 -20.77
CA PHE A 249 -7.08 8.47 -20.46
C PHE A 249 -6.82 7.01 -20.78
N MET A 250 -6.51 6.24 -19.75
CA MET A 250 -6.27 4.82 -19.90
C MET A 250 -6.86 4.08 -18.72
N SER A 251 -7.49 2.96 -19.00
CA SER A 251 -7.97 2.04 -17.97
C SER A 251 -7.77 0.63 -18.46
N GLY A 252 -7.25 -0.23 -17.59
CA GLY A 252 -7.14 -1.64 -17.89
C GLY A 252 -6.48 -2.39 -16.76
N THR A 253 -6.38 -3.70 -16.91
CA THR A 253 -5.71 -4.55 -15.94
C THR A 253 -4.25 -4.12 -15.84
N ALA A 254 -3.80 -3.75 -14.63
CA ALA A 254 -2.40 -3.45 -14.32
C ALA A 254 -1.49 -4.58 -14.81
N CYS A 255 -2.02 -5.79 -14.69
CA CYS A 255 -1.32 -7.02 -14.77
C CYS A 255 -2.28 -8.16 -15.11
N ALA A 256 -2.08 -8.81 -16.24
CA ALA A 256 -2.75 -10.07 -16.49
C ALA A 256 -2.38 -11.03 -15.34
N PRO A 257 -3.35 -11.55 -14.56
CA PRO A 257 -3.03 -12.59 -13.61
C PRO A 257 -2.45 -13.78 -14.39
N PRO A 258 -1.43 -14.47 -13.86
CA PRO A 258 -0.89 -15.62 -14.57
C PRO A 258 -2.04 -16.61 -14.79
N THR A 259 -2.20 -17.04 -16.04
CA THR A 259 -3.33 -17.86 -16.47
C THR A 259 -3.07 -19.31 -16.08
N THR A 260 -3.24 -19.63 -14.80
CA THR A 260 -3.17 -21.02 -14.35
C THR A 260 -4.57 -21.61 -14.30
N SER A 261 -4.70 -22.91 -14.60
CA SER A 261 -5.97 -23.63 -14.56
C SER A 261 -6.45 -23.95 -13.13
N PHE A 262 -5.70 -23.51 -12.12
CA PHE A 262 -6.00 -23.69 -10.71
C PHE A 262 -7.12 -22.74 -10.23
N PRO A 263 -8.07 -23.20 -9.38
CA PRO A 263 -8.20 -24.54 -8.83
C PRO A 263 -8.91 -25.49 -9.81
N PHE A 264 -8.67 -26.79 -9.67
CA PHE A 264 -9.14 -27.79 -10.64
C PHE A 264 -10.64 -28.14 -10.55
N PHE A 265 -11.41 -27.56 -9.63
CA PHE A 265 -12.83 -27.92 -9.43
C PHE A 265 -13.74 -26.72 -9.10
N GLY A 266 -15.02 -26.89 -9.45
CA GLY A 266 -16.16 -26.17 -8.89
C GLY A 266 -16.35 -24.74 -9.41
N CYS A 267 -15.49 -23.82 -9.02
CA CYS A 267 -15.68 -22.42 -9.38
C CYS A 267 -15.35 -22.23 -10.85
N LYS A 268 -16.14 -21.44 -11.56
CA LYS A 268 -15.92 -21.09 -12.97
C LYS A 268 -16.09 -19.59 -13.16
N GLY A 269 -15.49 -19.07 -14.22
CA GLY A 269 -15.61 -17.67 -14.61
C GLY A 269 -15.12 -16.72 -13.52
N SER A 270 -15.87 -15.63 -13.33
CA SER A 270 -15.50 -14.51 -12.47
C SER A 270 -15.39 -14.87 -10.99
N ALA A 271 -15.91 -16.01 -10.54
CA ALA A 271 -15.76 -16.49 -9.16
C ALA A 271 -14.33 -16.90 -8.78
N ARG A 272 -13.43 -17.04 -9.77
CA ARG A 272 -11.98 -17.31 -9.57
C ARG A 272 -11.13 -16.05 -9.53
N GLU A 273 -11.69 -14.92 -9.97
CA GLU A 273 -10.92 -13.68 -10.10
C GLU A 273 -10.51 -13.17 -8.72
N GLN A 274 -9.30 -12.62 -8.62
CA GLN A 274 -8.86 -11.93 -7.42
C GLN A 274 -9.85 -10.81 -7.09
N GLY A 275 -10.23 -10.74 -5.82
CA GLY A 275 -11.23 -9.80 -5.34
C GLY A 275 -12.68 -10.14 -5.67
N ALA A 276 -12.96 -11.32 -6.24
CA ALA A 276 -14.34 -11.82 -6.34
C ALA A 276 -15.03 -11.95 -4.97
N SER A 277 -14.26 -12.13 -3.89
CA SER A 277 -14.74 -12.20 -2.51
C SER A 277 -14.01 -11.22 -1.59
N PRO A 278 -14.51 -10.95 -0.37
CA PRO A 278 -13.83 -10.09 0.60
C PRO A 278 -12.55 -10.67 1.19
N PHE A 279 -12.21 -11.93 0.92
CA PHE A 279 -11.00 -12.58 1.44
C PHE A 279 -9.86 -12.50 0.43
N TYR A 280 -8.70 -12.08 0.90
CA TYR A 280 -7.50 -11.87 0.10
C TYR A 280 -6.29 -12.53 0.76
N LEU A 281 -5.28 -12.82 -0.06
CA LEU A 281 -3.99 -13.30 0.37
C LEU A 281 -2.92 -12.23 0.13
N LYS A 282 -2.03 -12.02 1.11
CA LYS A 282 -0.85 -11.16 0.92
C LYS A 282 0.13 -11.87 0.00
N SER A 283 0.63 -11.17 -1.02
CA SER A 283 1.49 -11.77 -2.04
C SER A 283 2.82 -12.30 -1.52
N GLY A 284 3.34 -11.77 -0.41
CA GLY A 284 4.61 -12.20 0.17
C GLY A 284 4.45 -13.41 1.10
N ILE A 285 5.30 -14.42 0.91
CA ILE A 285 5.43 -15.56 1.81
C ILE A 285 6.41 -15.21 2.93
N GLU A 286 5.98 -15.41 4.17
CA GLU A 286 6.86 -15.27 5.34
C GLU A 286 7.63 -16.57 5.55
N GLU A 287 8.95 -16.52 5.43
CA GLU A 287 9.82 -17.68 5.63
C GLU A 287 10.50 -17.63 7.02
N ASN A 288 10.46 -18.77 7.71
CA ASN A 288 11.30 -19.05 8.87
C ASN A 288 12.24 -20.21 8.53
N THR A 289 13.40 -19.88 7.98
CA THR A 289 14.41 -20.83 7.51
C THR A 289 14.89 -21.78 8.61
N ALA A 290 15.02 -21.31 9.85
CA ALA A 290 15.46 -22.14 10.98
C ALA A 290 14.47 -23.27 11.30
N ALA A 291 13.18 -23.03 11.09
CA ALA A 291 12.13 -24.02 11.32
C ALA A 291 11.64 -24.71 10.04
N ASN A 292 12.12 -24.28 8.88
CA ASN A 292 11.64 -24.64 7.55
C ASN A 292 10.11 -24.48 7.42
N GLU A 293 9.63 -23.31 7.88
CA GLU A 293 8.21 -22.95 7.91
C GLU A 293 7.93 -21.79 6.95
N TYR A 294 6.82 -21.88 6.22
CA TYR A 294 6.37 -20.89 5.27
C TYR A 294 4.94 -20.50 5.58
N CYS A 295 4.66 -19.20 5.72
CA CYS A 295 3.36 -18.69 6.10
C CYS A 295 2.81 -17.71 5.05
N VAL A 296 1.53 -17.89 4.71
CA VAL A 296 0.78 -16.92 3.91
C VAL A 296 -0.23 -16.19 4.78
N SER A 297 -0.26 -14.87 4.66
CA SER A 297 -1.17 -14.00 5.43
C SER A 297 -2.50 -13.84 4.70
N VAL A 298 -3.61 -14.04 5.42
CA VAL A 298 -4.96 -13.79 4.91
C VAL A 298 -5.49 -12.51 5.53
N TYR A 299 -6.07 -11.66 4.70
CA TYR A 299 -6.70 -10.41 5.11
C TYR A 299 -8.04 -10.21 4.41
N THR A 300 -8.78 -9.20 4.84
CA THR A 300 -10.05 -8.82 4.22
C THR A 300 -9.98 -7.44 3.61
N ALA A 301 -10.66 -7.28 2.49
CA ALA A 301 -10.84 -6.01 1.80
C ALA A 301 -12.20 -6.00 1.11
N VAL A 302 -12.62 -4.83 0.60
CA VAL A 302 -13.84 -4.74 -0.20
C VAL A 302 -13.62 -5.53 -1.49
N ALA A 303 -14.52 -6.49 -1.76
CA ALA A 303 -14.50 -7.26 -3.00
C ALA A 303 -14.56 -6.32 -4.21
N THR A 304 -13.64 -6.50 -5.15
CA THR A 304 -13.53 -5.69 -6.37
C THR A 304 -14.22 -6.41 -7.52
N GLY A 305 -15.28 -5.81 -8.08
CA GLY A 305 -15.97 -6.31 -9.27
C GLY A 305 -17.45 -6.61 -9.05
N ASN A 306 -18.20 -6.70 -10.15
CA ASN A 306 -19.66 -6.97 -10.17
C ASN A 306 -20.00 -8.44 -9.84
N ASN A 307 -19.16 -9.14 -9.07
CA ASN A 307 -19.38 -10.51 -8.63
C ASN A 307 -20.43 -10.56 -7.52
N GLY A 308 -21.68 -10.26 -7.85
CA GLY A 308 -22.76 -9.97 -6.89
C GLY A 308 -23.04 -11.06 -5.86
N ARG A 309 -22.70 -12.33 -6.14
CA ARG A 309 -22.81 -13.43 -5.17
C ARG A 309 -21.55 -13.59 -4.30
N CYS A 310 -20.36 -13.56 -4.91
CA CYS A 310 -19.10 -13.79 -4.19
C CYS A 310 -18.68 -12.59 -3.33
N SER A 311 -18.98 -11.37 -3.78
CA SER A 311 -18.71 -10.13 -3.02
C SER A 311 -19.45 -10.05 -1.69
N LYS A 312 -20.54 -10.81 -1.54
CA LYS A 312 -21.37 -10.88 -0.33
C LYS A 312 -20.98 -12.00 0.62
N LYS A 313 -20.00 -12.84 0.27
CA LYS A 313 -19.57 -13.95 1.14
C LYS A 313 -18.85 -13.38 2.35
N THR A 314 -19.32 -13.75 3.54
CA THR A 314 -18.74 -13.28 4.81
C THR A 314 -17.95 -14.37 5.52
N THR A 315 -17.92 -15.58 4.97
CA THR A 315 -17.25 -16.76 5.53
C THR A 315 -16.38 -17.45 4.48
N MET A 316 -15.23 -17.94 4.93
CA MET A 316 -14.31 -18.77 4.17
C MET A 316 -14.08 -20.08 4.93
N GLU A 317 -14.26 -21.22 4.25
CA GLU A 317 -14.19 -22.53 4.89
C GLU A 317 -12.89 -23.27 4.63
N LYS A 318 -12.21 -22.93 3.53
CA LYS A 318 -11.12 -23.76 3.03
C LYS A 318 -10.08 -22.92 2.30
N ALA A 319 -8.83 -23.31 2.44
CA ALA A 319 -7.72 -22.84 1.61
C ALA A 319 -7.14 -24.03 0.85
N GLU A 320 -6.84 -23.87 -0.42
CA GLU A 320 -6.25 -24.92 -1.24
C GLU A 320 -4.97 -24.45 -1.90
N PHE A 321 -3.92 -25.26 -1.82
CA PHE A 321 -2.60 -24.96 -2.35
C PHE A 321 -2.32 -25.81 -3.59
N TRP A 322 -1.73 -25.20 -4.61
CA TRP A 322 -1.28 -25.91 -5.81
C TRP A 322 0.15 -26.45 -5.64
N PHE A 323 0.26 -27.65 -5.06
CA PHE A 323 1.54 -28.29 -4.75
C PHE A 323 1.70 -29.62 -5.48
N LYS A 324 2.93 -29.94 -5.90
CA LYS A 324 3.25 -31.21 -6.56
C LYS A 324 2.90 -32.39 -5.64
N ASN A 325 2.07 -33.31 -6.12
CA ASN A 325 1.57 -34.42 -5.31
C ASN A 325 2.68 -35.40 -4.89
N ASP A 326 3.72 -35.57 -5.72
CA ASP A 326 4.90 -36.40 -5.42
C ASP A 326 5.73 -35.84 -4.26
N MET A 327 5.68 -34.52 -4.03
CA MET A 327 6.34 -33.83 -2.92
C MET A 327 5.55 -33.90 -1.60
N ARG A 328 4.39 -34.59 -1.56
CA ARG A 328 3.55 -34.68 -0.36
C ARG A 328 4.26 -35.18 0.89
N SER A 329 5.27 -36.04 0.72
CA SER A 329 6.06 -36.61 1.82
C SER A 329 7.01 -35.60 2.47
N GLN A 330 7.22 -34.43 1.85
CA GLN A 330 8.03 -33.36 2.40
C GLN A 330 7.25 -32.48 3.39
N LEU A 331 5.92 -32.39 3.23
CA LEU A 331 5.08 -31.63 4.15
C LEU A 331 4.92 -32.39 5.47
N GLN A 332 5.41 -31.80 6.56
CA GLN A 332 5.36 -32.38 7.90
C GLN A 332 4.08 -32.01 8.64
N SER A 333 3.66 -30.74 8.57
CA SER A 333 2.47 -30.25 9.26
C SER A 333 1.95 -28.95 8.67
N ALA A 334 0.70 -28.64 8.99
CA ALA A 334 0.07 -27.34 8.77
C ALA A 334 -0.47 -26.81 10.11
N PHE A 335 -0.39 -25.50 10.29
CA PHE A 335 -0.90 -24.83 11.49
C PHE A 335 -1.23 -23.36 11.19
N LEU A 336 -1.99 -22.75 12.08
CA LEU A 336 -2.38 -21.35 12.02
C LEU A 336 -1.54 -20.53 12.99
N LYS A 337 -1.00 -19.39 12.53
CA LYS A 337 -0.37 -18.36 13.36
C LYS A 337 -1.25 -17.10 13.36
N TYR A 338 -1.05 -16.23 14.36
CA TYR A 338 -1.88 -15.05 14.58
C TYR A 338 -1.01 -13.87 15.02
N ASP A 339 -1.37 -12.65 14.62
CA ASP A 339 -0.60 -11.45 14.98
C ASP A 339 -0.77 -11.04 16.44
N SER A 340 -1.81 -11.56 17.10
CA SER A 340 -2.01 -11.42 18.54
C SER A 340 -0.94 -12.11 19.39
N GLY A 341 -0.05 -12.91 18.79
CA GLY A 341 0.92 -13.74 19.50
C GLY A 341 0.30 -14.96 20.18
N ALA A 342 -0.97 -15.26 19.88
CA ALA A 342 -1.62 -16.49 20.34
C ALA A 342 -0.87 -17.74 19.86
N LYS A 343 -0.95 -18.82 20.66
CA LYS A 343 -0.25 -20.06 20.36
C LYS A 343 -0.67 -20.61 18.99
N PRO A 344 0.28 -21.13 18.18
CA PRO A 344 -0.05 -21.75 16.91
C PRO A 344 -1.07 -22.87 17.09
N THR A 345 -2.08 -22.91 16.21
CA THR A 345 -3.14 -23.93 16.25
C THR A 345 -2.93 -24.94 15.13
N PRO A 346 -2.72 -26.23 15.42
CA PRO A 346 -2.61 -27.25 14.37
C PRO A 346 -3.87 -27.29 13.50
N ILE A 347 -3.70 -27.48 12.20
CA ILE A 347 -4.80 -27.72 11.27
C ILE A 347 -4.50 -28.96 10.42
N THR A 348 -5.51 -29.80 10.23
CA THR A 348 -5.38 -30.98 9.38
C THR A 348 -5.60 -30.57 7.93
N GLY A 349 -4.63 -30.89 7.08
CA GLY A 349 -4.80 -30.84 5.65
C GLY A 349 -4.93 -32.21 5.01
N THR A 350 -5.51 -32.23 3.82
CA THR A 350 -5.73 -33.43 3.02
C THR A 350 -5.21 -33.20 1.62
N TRP A 351 -4.43 -34.14 1.10
CA TRP A 351 -4.05 -34.16 -0.31
C TRP A 351 -5.23 -34.62 -1.16
N GLY A 352 -5.37 -34.03 -2.34
CA GLY A 352 -6.22 -34.56 -3.39
C GLY A 352 -5.73 -35.92 -3.90
N PRO A 353 -6.52 -36.58 -4.78
CA PRO A 353 -6.08 -37.74 -5.55
C PRO A 353 -4.67 -37.58 -6.15
N PRO A 354 -3.90 -38.67 -6.30
CA PRO A 354 -2.62 -38.62 -7.00
C PRO A 354 -2.77 -37.97 -8.40
N GLY A 355 -1.93 -36.98 -8.68
CA GLY A 355 -1.97 -36.20 -9.93
C GLY A 355 -2.71 -34.86 -9.86
N ASP A 356 -3.61 -34.67 -8.88
CA ASP A 356 -4.40 -33.42 -8.75
C ASP A 356 -3.56 -32.21 -8.29
N ASN A 357 -2.33 -32.44 -7.82
CA ASN A 357 -1.42 -31.42 -7.32
C ASN A 357 -2.07 -30.43 -6.34
N ASN A 358 -2.90 -30.93 -5.43
CA ASN A 358 -3.69 -30.10 -4.54
C ASN A 358 -3.55 -30.53 -3.08
N TYR A 359 -3.25 -29.57 -2.21
CA TYR A 359 -3.30 -29.72 -0.77
C TYR A 359 -4.35 -28.79 -0.15
N LYS A 360 -5.33 -29.37 0.55
CA LYS A 360 -6.51 -28.67 1.08
C LYS A 360 -6.43 -28.53 2.59
N LEU A 361 -6.68 -27.34 3.11
CA LEU A 361 -6.94 -27.07 4.52
C LEU A 361 -8.41 -26.73 4.69
N THR A 362 -9.15 -27.53 5.46
CA THR A 362 -10.60 -27.39 5.62
C THR A 362 -10.97 -26.97 7.03
N LYS A 363 -12.25 -26.61 7.24
CA LYS A 363 -12.81 -26.22 8.54
C LYS A 363 -12.18 -24.95 9.10
N LEU A 364 -11.78 -24.02 8.23
CA LEU A 364 -11.29 -22.72 8.66
C LEU A 364 -12.41 -21.93 9.36
N ASN A 365 -13.63 -21.95 8.82
CA ASN A 365 -14.80 -21.20 9.34
C ASN A 365 -14.47 -19.72 9.64
N TRP A 366 -13.61 -19.10 8.83
CA TRP A 366 -13.14 -17.74 9.07
C TRP A 366 -14.18 -16.74 8.58
N THR A 367 -14.72 -15.95 9.48
CA THR A 367 -15.54 -14.79 9.12
C THR A 367 -14.64 -13.61 8.71
N THR A 368 -15.20 -12.65 7.98
CA THR A 368 -14.45 -11.42 7.67
C THR A 368 -13.99 -10.70 8.94
N THR A 369 -14.85 -10.61 9.96
CA THR A 369 -14.51 -10.05 11.28
C THR A 369 -13.37 -10.80 11.97
N TYR A 370 -13.37 -12.14 11.90
CA TYR A 370 -12.29 -12.94 12.47
C TYR A 370 -10.97 -12.65 11.79
N VAL A 371 -10.94 -12.66 10.45
CA VAL A 371 -9.74 -12.35 9.68
C VAL A 371 -9.25 -10.94 10.01
N ASP A 372 -10.14 -9.96 10.06
CA ASP A 372 -9.78 -8.57 10.37
C ASP A 372 -9.21 -8.38 11.77
N THR A 373 -9.72 -9.11 12.75
CA THR A 373 -9.34 -8.94 14.15
C THR A 373 -8.10 -9.75 14.51
N VAL A 374 -8.03 -10.99 14.03
CA VAL A 374 -7.02 -11.97 14.44
C VAL A 374 -5.81 -11.97 13.50
N LYS A 375 -5.98 -11.48 12.27
CA LYS A 375 -4.97 -11.45 11.20
C LYS A 375 -4.27 -12.83 11.07
N PRO A 376 -5.03 -13.88 10.72
CA PRO A 376 -4.52 -15.24 10.70
C PRO A 376 -3.54 -15.46 9.54
N ARG A 377 -2.57 -16.33 9.80
CA ARG A 377 -1.58 -16.83 8.85
C ARG A 377 -1.70 -18.33 8.72
N ILE A 378 -1.77 -18.82 7.49
CA ILE A 378 -1.71 -20.25 7.20
C ILE A 378 -0.26 -20.62 7.03
N CYS A 379 0.25 -21.51 7.88
CA CYS A 379 1.64 -21.91 7.89
C CYS A 379 1.79 -23.40 7.58
N LEU A 380 2.83 -23.70 6.80
CA LEU A 380 3.20 -25.03 6.37
C LEU A 380 4.64 -25.29 6.79
N LYS A 381 4.90 -26.47 7.36
CA LYS A 381 6.24 -26.90 7.74
C LYS A 381 6.69 -28.06 6.87
N PHE A 382 7.85 -27.92 6.25
CA PHE A 382 8.43 -28.96 5.40
C PHE A 382 9.67 -29.56 6.05
N LYS A 383 10.08 -30.74 5.58
CA LYS A 383 11.34 -31.38 5.97
C LYS A 383 12.53 -30.46 5.63
N PRO A 384 13.59 -30.43 6.47
CA PRO A 384 14.77 -29.61 6.21
C PRO A 384 15.32 -29.79 4.79
N GLY A 385 15.67 -28.67 4.15
CA GLY A 385 16.19 -28.65 2.78
C GLY A 385 15.13 -28.66 1.68
N THR A 386 13.83 -28.66 2.02
CA THR A 386 12.74 -28.46 1.07
C THR A 386 12.27 -27.01 1.11
N SER A 387 12.44 -26.28 0.01
CA SER A 387 11.90 -24.93 -0.15
C SER A 387 10.43 -24.96 -0.56
N ILE A 388 9.73 -23.83 -0.37
CA ILE A 388 8.34 -23.69 -0.83
C ILE A 388 8.24 -23.74 -2.37
N GLN A 389 9.29 -23.31 -3.08
CA GLN A 389 9.36 -23.36 -4.54
C GLN A 389 9.50 -24.81 -5.04
N ASP A 390 10.23 -25.66 -4.32
CA ASP A 390 10.38 -27.09 -4.69
C ASP A 390 9.02 -27.80 -4.72
N VAL A 391 8.15 -27.49 -3.75
CA VAL A 391 6.84 -28.11 -3.61
C VAL A 391 5.77 -27.46 -4.50
N SER A 392 5.98 -26.25 -5.00
CA SER A 392 5.01 -25.60 -5.89
C SER A 392 4.85 -26.38 -7.20
N ALA A 393 3.59 -26.55 -7.64
CA ALA A 393 3.27 -27.13 -8.94
C ALA A 393 3.39 -26.12 -10.10
N ASP A 394 3.55 -24.83 -9.77
CA ASP A 394 3.73 -23.77 -10.77
C ASP A 394 5.17 -23.78 -11.32
N PRO A 395 5.35 -23.72 -12.65
CA PRO A 395 6.67 -23.76 -13.26
C PRO A 395 7.53 -22.53 -12.99
N ASP A 396 6.91 -21.38 -12.69
CA ASP A 396 7.60 -20.13 -12.36
C ASP A 396 7.89 -20.01 -10.86
N GLY A 397 7.54 -21.04 -10.07
CA GLY A 397 7.80 -21.12 -8.64
C GLY A 397 6.79 -20.39 -7.75
N TYR A 398 5.70 -19.84 -8.31
CA TYR A 398 4.66 -19.19 -7.53
C TYR A 398 3.86 -20.20 -6.70
N VAL A 399 3.51 -19.84 -5.47
CA VAL A 399 2.60 -20.63 -4.65
C VAL A 399 1.19 -20.15 -4.87
N TRP A 400 0.37 -20.96 -5.52
CA TRP A 400 -1.04 -20.63 -5.72
C TRP A 400 -1.89 -21.11 -4.57
N VAL A 401 -2.75 -20.22 -4.09
CA VAL A 401 -3.70 -20.47 -3.01
C VAL A 401 -5.10 -20.06 -3.45
N ALA A 402 -6.06 -20.98 -3.40
CA ALA A 402 -7.48 -20.68 -3.58
C ALA A 402 -8.14 -20.51 -2.21
N LEU A 403 -8.82 -19.40 -1.98
CA LEU A 403 -9.60 -19.15 -0.77
C LEU A 403 -11.07 -19.46 -1.05
N VAL A 404 -11.61 -20.53 -0.49
CA VAL A 404 -12.90 -21.10 -0.86
C VAL A 404 -13.96 -20.82 0.20
N ASP A 405 -15.10 -20.30 -0.23
CA ASP A 405 -16.25 -20.07 0.64
C ASP A 405 -16.95 -21.38 1.05
N ALA A 406 -17.91 -21.27 1.97
CA ALA A 406 -18.64 -22.41 2.51
C ALA A 406 -19.46 -23.20 1.49
N ASP A 407 -20.04 -22.49 0.52
CA ASP A 407 -20.88 -23.10 -0.50
C ASP A 407 -20.06 -23.60 -1.70
N VAL A 408 -18.74 -23.38 -1.70
CA VAL A 408 -17.81 -23.77 -2.78
C VAL A 408 -18.17 -23.12 -4.12
N ASP A 409 -18.82 -21.95 -4.07
CA ASP A 409 -19.22 -21.17 -5.25
C ASP A 409 -18.16 -20.15 -5.65
N CYS A 410 -17.36 -19.70 -4.68
CA CYS A 410 -16.43 -18.61 -4.77
C CYS A 410 -15.06 -19.08 -4.31
N CYS A 411 -14.09 -19.05 -5.22
CA CYS A 411 -12.73 -19.43 -4.91
C CYS A 411 -11.73 -18.56 -5.66
N PRO A 412 -11.60 -17.28 -5.28
CA PRO A 412 -10.54 -16.44 -5.79
C PRO A 412 -9.18 -17.12 -5.58
N THR A 413 -8.35 -17.07 -6.62
CA THR A 413 -6.99 -17.61 -6.58
C THR A 413 -5.94 -16.52 -6.49
N PHE A 414 -5.01 -16.72 -5.57
CA PHE A 414 -3.94 -15.79 -5.28
C PHE A 414 -2.62 -16.50 -5.46
N PRO A 415 -1.76 -15.98 -6.32
CA PRO A 415 -0.37 -16.39 -6.33
C PRO A 415 0.39 -15.64 -5.23
N ALA A 416 1.34 -16.34 -4.61
CA ALA A 416 2.24 -15.83 -3.58
C ALA A 416 3.68 -16.20 -3.90
N GLN A 417 4.63 -15.40 -3.43
CA GLN A 417 6.06 -15.61 -3.64
C GLN A 417 6.88 -15.28 -2.40
#